data_AF-A0AAV7REJ4-F1
#
_entry.id   AF-A0AAV7REJ4-F1
#
_cell.length_a   1.000
_cell.length_b   1.000
_cell.length_c   1.000
_cell.angle_alpha   90.00
_cell.angle_beta   90.00
_cell.angle_gamma   90.00
#
_symmetry.space_group_name_H-M   'P 1'
#
loop_
_entity.id
_entity.type
_entity.pdbx_description
1 polymer ?
#
loop_
_entity_poly.entity_id
_entity_poly.type
_entity_poly.pdbx_seq_one_letter_code
_entity_poly.pdbx_strand_id
1 'polypeptide(L)'
;MGKQKMGKEAPAGPSQRDGMSEKTGGTEALTQHTEVILAAIQDSKTALQSQIAMLAGEVGLLRDDHNKLKDRVKATEVTMQETTSQVKTLTQKLALMVNELRTLASKVEDAESRSRCHNIRLVGVPERAEGPSIELYIETWLSEVVLRGTPTKFFSVERAHRIPAVPPPPGAYPRPITVNSEIDELQRQRCSPPRDTQKGPLENQGKRDKHIPRLHKSSTETTGSICHSQKKTLIQ
;
A
#
# COMPACT_ATOMS: atom_id res chain seq x y z
N MET A 1 30.90 -34.32 56.35
CA MET A 1 30.99 -34.10 57.82
C MET A 1 29.58 -34.23 58.39
N GLY A 2 29.35 -35.22 59.25
CA GLY A 2 28.04 -35.49 59.83
C GLY A 2 28.09 -36.81 60.60
N LYS A 3 28.89 -36.81 61.67
CA LYS A 3 29.00 -37.95 62.59
C LYS A 3 27.73 -38.02 63.42
N GLN A 4 27.01 -39.14 63.38
CA GLN A 4 26.02 -39.47 64.41
C GLN A 4 26.53 -40.59 65.31
N LYS A 5 26.05 -40.50 66.53
CA LYS A 5 26.75 -40.74 67.79
C LYS A 5 26.41 -42.15 68.29
N MET A 6 27.44 -42.89 68.70
CA MET A 6 27.31 -44.17 69.38
C MET A 6 26.65 -43.98 70.75
N GLY A 7 25.53 -44.65 70.97
CA GLY A 7 24.93 -44.92 72.28
C GLY A 7 25.17 -46.38 72.64
N LYS A 8 25.75 -46.59 73.82
CA LYS A 8 26.28 -47.86 74.35
C LYS A 8 25.43 -48.21 75.56
N GLU A 9 24.79 -49.39 75.58
CA GLU A 9 24.21 -49.97 76.79
C GLU A 9 24.59 -51.45 76.91
N ALA A 10 24.81 -51.85 78.16
CA ALA A 10 25.45 -53.08 78.62
C ALA A 10 24.46 -54.26 78.76
N PRO A 11 24.94 -55.50 78.94
CA PRO A 11 24.12 -56.71 78.81
C PRO A 11 23.48 -57.13 80.15
N ALA A 12 22.21 -57.51 80.12
CA ALA A 12 21.55 -58.25 81.19
C ALA A 12 21.43 -59.73 80.78
N GLY A 13 21.88 -60.62 81.66
CA GLY A 13 21.95 -62.07 81.46
C GLY A 13 20.61 -62.81 81.50
N PRO A 14 20.64 -64.16 81.41
CA PRO A 14 19.55 -64.97 80.90
C PRO A 14 18.56 -65.40 81.99
N SER A 15 17.26 -65.46 81.63
CA SER A 15 16.30 -66.25 82.40
C SER A 15 15.61 -67.26 81.50
N GLN A 16 16.07 -68.50 81.59
CA GLN A 16 15.29 -69.68 81.23
C GLN A 16 14.02 -69.72 82.07
N ARG A 17 12.87 -69.83 81.41
CA ARG A 17 11.67 -70.45 81.98
C ARG A 17 11.02 -71.31 80.90
N ASP A 18 11.08 -72.60 81.14
CA ASP A 18 10.53 -73.65 80.31
C ASP A 18 8.99 -73.60 80.26
N GLY A 19 8.48 -73.76 79.04
CA GLY A 19 7.35 -74.61 78.64
C GLY A 19 6.01 -74.53 79.36
N MET A 20 4.98 -74.07 78.64
CA MET A 20 3.71 -74.80 78.52
C MET A 20 3.13 -74.61 77.11
N SER A 21 2.93 -75.73 76.41
CA SER A 21 2.35 -75.85 75.07
C SER A 21 0.82 -75.74 75.09
N GLU A 22 0.26 -75.55 73.89
CA GLU A 22 -1.13 -75.77 73.47
C GLU A 22 -2.12 -74.58 73.47
N LYS A 23 -2.05 -73.82 72.37
CA LYS A 23 -3.23 -73.28 71.66
C LYS A 23 -2.91 -73.08 70.17
N THR A 24 -2.75 -74.18 69.43
CA THR A 24 -2.20 -74.20 68.06
C THR A 24 -3.18 -73.82 66.93
N GLY A 25 -4.49 -73.71 67.19
CA GLY A 25 -5.46 -73.42 66.12
C GLY A 25 -5.62 -71.95 65.70
N GLY A 26 -5.30 -70.98 66.58
CA GLY A 26 -5.52 -69.55 66.30
C GLY A 26 -4.34 -68.85 65.62
N THR A 27 -3.12 -69.36 65.83
CA THR A 27 -1.88 -68.79 65.29
C THR A 27 -1.71 -69.14 63.81
N GLU A 28 -2.09 -70.35 63.39
CA GLU A 28 -1.96 -70.83 62.02
C GLU A 28 -2.87 -70.07 61.02
N ALA A 29 -4.11 -69.80 61.43
CA ALA A 29 -5.05 -68.99 60.64
C ALA A 29 -4.58 -67.53 60.53
N LEU A 30 -4.07 -66.94 61.62
CA LEU A 30 -3.53 -65.59 61.62
C LEU A 30 -2.28 -65.49 60.72
N THR A 31 -1.39 -66.50 60.74
CA THR A 31 -0.23 -66.56 59.84
C THR A 31 -0.63 -66.69 58.37
N GLN A 32 -1.64 -67.50 58.04
CA GLN A 32 -2.18 -67.57 56.68
C GLN A 32 -2.75 -66.23 56.21
N HIS A 33 -3.53 -65.54 57.05
CA HIS A 33 -4.05 -64.22 56.71
C HIS A 33 -2.93 -63.19 56.48
N THR A 34 -1.85 -63.24 57.27
CA THR A 34 -0.70 -62.36 57.04
C THR A 34 0.05 -62.66 55.75
N GLU A 35 0.19 -63.92 55.35
CA GLU A 35 0.80 -64.29 54.06
C GLU A 35 -0.03 -63.79 52.87
N VAL A 36 -1.35 -63.96 52.93
CA VAL A 36 -2.26 -63.46 51.88
C VAL A 36 -2.18 -61.94 51.74
N ILE A 37 -2.11 -61.20 52.85
CA ILE A 37 -1.95 -59.74 52.83
C ILE A 37 -0.60 -59.34 52.23
N LEU A 38 0.49 -60.01 52.62
CA LEU A 38 1.82 -59.73 52.09
C LEU A 38 1.89 -60.00 50.58
N ALA A 39 1.28 -61.08 50.11
CA ALA A 39 1.16 -61.39 48.68
C ALA A 39 0.40 -60.28 47.93
N ALA A 40 -0.75 -59.84 48.44
CA ALA A 40 -1.52 -58.76 47.83
C ALA A 40 -0.77 -57.40 47.80
N ILE A 41 0.01 -57.11 48.84
CA ILE A 41 0.89 -55.92 48.88
C ILE A 41 1.99 -56.04 47.82
N GLN A 42 2.58 -57.22 47.66
CA GLN A 42 3.61 -57.44 46.66
C GLN A 42 3.03 -57.34 45.24
N ASP A 43 1.84 -57.91 44.99
CA ASP A 43 1.15 -57.81 43.71
C ASP A 43 0.82 -56.35 43.36
N SER A 44 0.22 -55.61 44.30
CA SER A 44 -0.07 -54.18 44.10
C SER A 44 1.20 -53.35 43.89
N LYS A 45 2.30 -53.65 44.59
CA LYS A 45 3.61 -53.01 44.36
C LYS A 45 4.12 -53.26 42.95
N THR A 46 4.08 -54.50 42.47
CA THR A 46 4.53 -54.82 41.10
C THR A 46 3.64 -54.16 40.03
N ALA A 47 2.32 -54.13 40.25
CA ALA A 47 1.39 -53.45 39.36
C ALA A 47 1.66 -51.94 39.28
N LEU A 48 1.88 -51.28 40.43
CA LEU A 48 2.23 -49.85 40.47
C LEU A 48 3.59 -49.58 39.81
N GLN A 49 4.59 -50.43 40.04
CA GLN A 49 5.89 -50.31 39.37
C GLN A 49 5.76 -50.41 37.84
N SER A 50 4.92 -51.33 37.34
CA SER A 50 4.63 -51.44 35.91
C SER A 50 3.94 -50.19 35.36
N GLN A 51 2.93 -49.66 36.06
CA GLN A 51 2.24 -48.45 35.64
C GLN A 51 3.17 -47.23 35.62
N ILE A 52 4.03 -47.07 36.63
CA ILE A 52 5.03 -46.00 36.67
C ILE A 52 6.01 -46.12 35.51
N ALA A 53 6.45 -47.34 35.17
CA ALA A 53 7.34 -47.56 34.03
C ALA A 53 6.66 -47.19 32.69
N MET A 54 5.38 -47.55 32.51
CA MET A 54 4.63 -47.16 31.31
C MET A 54 4.45 -45.64 31.22
N LEU A 55 4.02 -44.99 32.30
CA LEU A 55 3.87 -43.53 32.35
C LEU A 55 5.20 -42.80 32.09
N ALA A 56 6.32 -43.31 32.62
CA ALA A 56 7.63 -42.75 32.34
C ALA A 56 7.99 -42.84 30.84
N GLY A 57 7.60 -43.94 30.18
CA GLY A 57 7.74 -44.10 28.73
C GLY A 57 6.88 -43.10 27.95
N GLU A 58 5.60 -42.96 28.29
CA GLU A 58 4.68 -42.01 27.64
C GLU A 58 5.15 -40.55 27.81
N VAL A 59 5.63 -40.18 29.00
CA VAL A 59 6.21 -38.85 29.28
C VAL A 59 7.47 -38.63 28.44
N GLY A 60 8.28 -39.67 28.21
CA GLY A 60 9.41 -39.63 27.30
C GLY A 60 9.00 -39.30 25.87
N LEU A 61 8.01 -40.02 25.34
CA LEU A 61 7.46 -39.78 24.00
C LEU A 61 6.86 -38.38 23.86
N LEU A 62 6.09 -37.93 24.86
CA LEU A 62 5.53 -36.58 24.89
C LEU A 62 6.62 -35.50 24.90
N ARG A 63 7.73 -35.75 25.60
CA ARG A 63 8.88 -34.83 25.61
C ARG A 63 9.53 -34.75 24.24
N ASP A 64 9.69 -35.87 23.56
CA ASP A 64 10.25 -35.91 22.21
C ASP A 64 9.36 -35.19 21.20
N ASP A 65 8.05 -35.41 21.25
CA ASP A 65 7.10 -34.72 20.39
C ASP A 65 7.00 -33.23 20.71
N HIS A 66 7.10 -32.85 21.99
CA HIS A 66 7.20 -31.45 22.39
C HIS A 66 8.45 -30.78 21.81
N ASN A 67 9.60 -31.46 21.82
CA ASN A 67 10.83 -30.93 21.22
C ASN A 67 10.69 -30.77 19.71
N LYS A 68 10.14 -31.77 19.00
CA LYS A 68 9.87 -31.66 17.55
C LYS A 68 8.92 -30.50 17.24
N LEU A 69 7.86 -30.32 18.04
CA LEU A 69 6.92 -29.22 17.86
C LEU A 69 7.62 -27.88 18.09
N LYS A 70 8.45 -27.76 19.12
CA LYS A 70 9.23 -26.56 19.40
C LYS A 70 10.14 -26.19 18.23
N ASP A 71 10.81 -27.17 17.62
CA ASP A 71 11.69 -26.91 16.48
C ASP A 71 10.91 -26.51 15.22
N ARG A 72 9.75 -27.14 14.97
CA ARG A 72 8.83 -26.72 13.90
C ARG A 72 8.32 -25.30 14.11
N VAL A 73 7.94 -24.95 15.34
CA VAL A 73 7.47 -23.59 15.68
C VAL A 73 8.56 -22.56 15.42
N LYS A 74 9.80 -22.80 15.88
CA LYS A 74 10.94 -21.92 15.57
C LYS A 74 11.18 -21.76 14.08
N ALA A 75 11.14 -22.85 13.32
CA ALA A 75 11.30 -22.79 11.87
C ALA A 75 10.21 -21.92 11.23
N THR A 76 8.94 -22.09 11.65
CA THR A 76 7.83 -21.27 11.16
C THR A 76 7.98 -19.80 11.55
N GLU A 77 8.41 -19.49 12.77
CA GLU A 77 8.65 -18.12 13.23
C GLU A 77 9.71 -17.41 12.38
N VAL A 78 10.81 -18.11 12.04
CA VAL A 78 11.86 -17.57 11.17
C VAL A 78 11.30 -17.28 9.77
N THR A 79 10.58 -18.22 9.17
CA THR A 79 9.97 -17.99 7.84
C THR A 79 8.91 -16.88 7.86
N MET A 80 8.17 -16.73 8.96
CA MET A 80 7.20 -15.65 9.15
C MET A 80 7.91 -14.30 9.28
N GLN A 81 9.04 -14.25 9.97
CA GLN A 81 9.82 -13.02 10.10
C GLN A 81 10.41 -12.59 8.75
N GLU A 82 10.91 -13.54 7.97
CA GLU A 82 11.45 -13.28 6.63
C GLU A 82 10.37 -12.85 5.65
N THR A 83 9.24 -13.54 5.60
CA THR A 83 8.12 -13.12 4.73
C THR A 83 7.60 -11.74 5.13
N THR A 84 7.51 -11.45 6.44
CA THR A 84 7.11 -10.14 6.94
C THR A 84 8.11 -9.03 6.54
N SER A 85 9.41 -9.29 6.59
CA SER A 85 10.43 -8.31 6.18
C SER A 85 10.36 -8.05 4.66
N GLN A 86 10.20 -9.11 3.85
CA GLN A 86 10.03 -9.00 2.40
C GLN A 86 8.77 -8.20 2.04
N VAL A 87 7.64 -8.46 2.69
CA VAL A 87 6.39 -7.70 2.48
C VAL A 87 6.58 -6.22 2.83
N LYS A 88 7.28 -5.91 3.93
CA LYS A 88 7.59 -4.52 4.30
C LYS A 88 8.46 -3.82 3.25
N THR A 89 9.48 -4.50 2.73
CA THR A 89 10.33 -3.94 1.66
C THR A 89 9.55 -3.74 0.37
N LEU A 90 8.72 -4.70 -0.04
CA LEU A 90 7.91 -4.61 -1.25
C LEU A 90 6.87 -3.49 -1.16
N THR A 91 6.21 -3.34 -0.01
CA THR A 91 5.21 -2.28 0.21
C THR A 91 5.87 -0.89 0.17
N GLN A 92 7.07 -0.73 0.73
CA GLN A 92 7.85 0.51 0.61
C GLN A 92 8.21 0.82 -0.84
N LYS A 93 8.72 -0.16 -1.59
CA LYS A 93 9.05 0.01 -3.02
C LYS A 93 7.81 0.39 -3.84
N LEU A 94 6.67 -0.25 -3.58
CA LEU A 94 5.42 0.07 -4.25
C LEU A 94 4.99 1.51 -3.95
N ALA A 95 5.07 1.96 -2.69
CA ALA A 95 4.75 3.33 -2.32
C ALA A 95 5.65 4.36 -3.04
N LEU A 96 6.95 4.07 -3.18
CA LEU A 96 7.87 4.90 -3.95
C LEU A 96 7.49 4.94 -5.44
N MET A 97 7.26 3.78 -6.06
CA MET A 97 6.86 3.70 -7.47
C MET A 97 5.54 4.42 -7.74
N VAL A 98 4.54 4.31 -6.85
CA VAL A 98 3.27 5.04 -6.98
C VAL A 98 3.49 6.55 -6.91
N ASN A 99 4.38 7.01 -6.03
CA ASN A 99 4.73 8.42 -5.96
C ASN A 99 5.44 8.89 -7.23
N GLU A 100 6.41 8.12 -7.74
CA GLU A 100 7.10 8.43 -8.99
C GLU A 100 6.13 8.48 -10.16
N LEU A 101 5.25 7.49 -10.31
CA LEU A 101 4.20 7.47 -11.33
C LEU A 101 3.29 8.69 -11.24
N ARG A 102 2.88 9.09 -10.03
CA ARG A 102 2.08 10.30 -9.82
C ARG A 102 2.84 11.56 -10.25
N THR A 103 4.13 11.67 -9.90
CA THR A 103 4.93 12.82 -10.33
C THR A 103 5.13 12.86 -11.84
N LEU A 104 5.33 11.69 -12.47
CA LEU A 104 5.50 11.58 -13.91
C LEU A 104 4.20 11.90 -14.64
N ALA A 105 3.07 11.40 -14.15
CA ALA A 105 1.75 11.73 -14.68
C ALA A 105 1.49 13.24 -14.62
N SER A 106 1.80 13.90 -13.49
CA SER A 106 1.67 15.35 -13.36
C SER A 106 2.60 16.10 -14.31
N LYS A 107 3.84 15.63 -14.52
CA LYS A 107 4.77 16.23 -15.51
C LYS A 107 4.26 16.08 -16.94
N VAL A 108 3.69 14.93 -17.28
CA VAL A 108 3.11 14.68 -18.62
C VAL A 108 1.89 15.57 -18.85
N GLU A 109 0.98 15.65 -17.88
CA GLU A 109 -0.19 16.53 -17.96
C GLU A 109 0.20 17.99 -18.13
N ASP A 110 1.22 18.45 -17.41
CA ASP A 110 1.76 19.80 -17.52
C ASP A 110 2.43 20.02 -18.89
N ALA A 111 3.25 19.08 -19.37
CA ALA A 111 3.85 19.16 -20.71
C ALA A 111 2.80 19.21 -21.83
N GLU A 112 1.75 18.37 -21.73
CA GLU A 112 0.64 18.35 -22.69
C GLU A 112 -0.16 19.66 -22.64
N SER A 113 -0.43 20.17 -21.43
CA SER A 113 -1.11 21.44 -21.24
C SER A 113 -0.31 22.61 -21.83
N ARG A 114 1.01 22.64 -21.62
CA ARG A 114 1.90 23.64 -22.23
C ARG A 114 1.88 23.53 -23.75
N SER A 115 2.00 22.33 -24.30
CA SER A 115 1.97 22.09 -25.75
C SER A 115 0.65 22.54 -26.39
N ARG A 116 -0.48 22.35 -25.71
CA ARG A 116 -1.81 22.79 -26.17
C ARG A 116 -2.01 24.31 -26.05
N CYS A 117 -1.42 24.94 -25.03
CA CYS A 117 -1.49 26.39 -24.83
C CYS A 117 -0.56 27.18 -25.76
N HIS A 118 0.54 26.57 -26.20
CA HIS A 118 1.55 27.20 -27.07
C HIS A 118 1.01 27.41 -28.51
N ASN A 119 0.12 26.53 -28.96
CA ASN A 119 -0.45 26.55 -30.31
C ASN A 119 -1.84 27.22 -30.32
N ILE A 120 -1.91 28.46 -30.81
CA ILE A 120 -3.17 29.22 -30.93
C ILE A 120 -3.61 29.25 -32.39
N ARG A 121 -4.90 28.97 -32.65
CA ARG A 121 -5.49 29.09 -33.99
C ARG A 121 -6.46 30.27 -34.06
N LEU A 122 -6.16 31.23 -34.93
CA LEU A 122 -7.00 32.38 -35.23
C LEU A 122 -7.81 32.11 -36.50
N VAL A 123 -9.13 32.30 -36.43
CA VAL A 123 -10.04 32.10 -37.57
C VAL A 123 -10.78 33.41 -37.89
N GLY A 124 -10.90 33.73 -39.18
CA GLY A 124 -11.67 34.89 -39.65
C GLY A 124 -10.86 36.16 -39.91
N VAL A 125 -9.52 36.09 -39.88
CA VAL A 125 -8.65 37.23 -40.24
C VAL A 125 -8.66 37.40 -41.77
N PRO A 126 -9.13 38.55 -42.30
CA PRO A 126 -9.15 38.79 -43.74
C PRO A 126 -7.77 38.61 -44.37
N GLU A 127 -7.71 38.05 -45.58
CA GLU A 127 -6.43 37.83 -46.24
C GLU A 127 -5.74 39.16 -46.54
N ARG A 128 -4.42 39.22 -46.32
CA ARG A 128 -3.55 40.40 -46.52
C ARG A 128 -3.77 41.57 -45.54
N ALA A 129 -4.64 41.44 -44.54
CA ALA A 129 -4.80 42.44 -43.48
C ALA A 129 -3.60 42.52 -42.51
N GLU A 130 -2.75 41.50 -42.52
CA GLU A 130 -1.60 41.33 -41.61
C GLU A 130 -0.39 42.21 -41.97
N GLY A 131 -0.34 42.76 -43.19
CA GLY A 131 0.83 43.48 -43.68
C GLY A 131 2.04 42.55 -43.93
N PRO A 132 3.28 43.06 -43.83
CA PRO A 132 4.49 42.32 -44.20
C PRO A 132 4.94 41.27 -43.15
N SER A 133 4.50 41.41 -41.89
CA SER A 133 4.80 40.44 -40.82
C SER A 133 3.52 40.09 -40.05
N ILE A 134 3.16 38.81 -40.12
CA ILE A 134 1.99 38.24 -39.42
C ILE A 134 2.21 38.25 -37.90
N GLU A 135 3.46 38.11 -37.46
CA GLU A 135 3.85 38.01 -36.05
C GLU A 135 3.57 39.33 -35.33
N LEU A 136 4.05 40.45 -35.88
CA LEU A 136 3.83 41.80 -35.33
C LEU A 136 2.34 42.18 -35.29
N TYR A 137 1.58 41.79 -36.33
CA TYR A 137 0.14 42.01 -36.37
C TYR A 137 -0.57 41.30 -35.21
N ILE A 138 -0.18 40.06 -34.92
CA ILE A 138 -0.80 39.25 -33.87
C ILE A 138 -0.38 39.72 -32.48
N GLU A 139 0.89 40.08 -32.29
CA GLU A 139 1.36 40.66 -31.02
C GLU A 139 0.60 41.94 -30.66
N THR A 140 0.40 42.82 -31.65
CA THR A 140 -0.36 44.06 -31.47
C THR A 140 -1.84 43.77 -31.19
N TRP A 141 -2.48 42.95 -32.02
CA TRP A 141 -3.89 42.58 -31.87
C TRP A 141 -4.17 41.90 -30.53
N LEU A 142 -3.30 40.99 -30.08
CA LEU A 142 -3.48 40.30 -28.82
C LEU A 142 -3.30 41.25 -27.62
N SER A 143 -2.34 42.17 -27.72
CA SER A 143 -2.11 43.20 -26.69
C SER A 143 -3.34 44.11 -26.51
N GLU A 144 -3.98 44.48 -27.62
CA GLU A 144 -5.17 45.33 -27.62
C GLU A 144 -6.43 44.58 -27.14
N VAL A 145 -6.70 43.39 -27.69
CA VAL A 145 -7.98 42.69 -27.49
C VAL A 145 -8.00 41.86 -26.20
N VAL A 146 -6.92 41.14 -25.91
CA VAL A 146 -6.89 40.15 -24.80
C VAL A 146 -6.27 40.76 -23.55
N LEU A 147 -5.18 41.51 -23.72
CA LEU A 147 -4.42 42.10 -22.62
C LEU A 147 -4.90 43.49 -22.22
N ARG A 148 -5.89 44.07 -22.93
CA ARG A 148 -6.48 45.38 -22.65
C ARG A 148 -5.42 46.50 -22.51
N GLY A 149 -4.38 46.43 -23.35
CA GLY A 149 -3.32 47.44 -23.38
C GLY A 149 -2.20 47.25 -22.34
N THR A 150 -2.08 46.09 -21.69
CA THR A 150 -0.83 45.79 -20.95
C THR A 150 0.29 45.43 -21.94
N PRO A 151 1.54 45.86 -21.67
CA PRO A 151 2.63 45.75 -22.64
C PRO A 151 3.00 44.30 -22.97
N THR A 152 3.37 44.07 -24.23
CA THR A 152 3.75 42.80 -24.89
C THR A 152 4.91 42.02 -24.25
N LYS A 153 5.51 42.54 -23.16
CA LYS A 153 6.60 41.87 -22.42
C LYS A 153 6.24 40.48 -21.87
N PHE A 154 4.95 40.13 -21.89
CA PHE A 154 4.41 38.89 -21.33
C PHE A 154 4.03 37.84 -22.40
N PHE A 155 4.12 38.18 -23.68
CA PHE A 155 3.70 37.31 -24.78
C PHE A 155 4.52 37.63 -26.03
N SER A 156 5.37 36.69 -26.47
CA SER A 156 6.10 36.81 -27.73
C SER A 156 5.61 35.76 -28.72
N VAL A 157 5.38 36.17 -29.96
CA VAL A 157 5.07 35.25 -31.04
C VAL A 157 6.39 34.75 -31.63
N GLU A 158 6.69 33.47 -31.44
CA GLU A 158 7.87 32.86 -32.04
C GLU A 158 7.66 32.59 -33.53
N ARG A 159 6.43 32.16 -33.90
CA ARG A 159 6.09 31.83 -35.28
C ARG A 159 4.62 32.05 -35.55
N ALA A 160 4.29 32.73 -36.64
CA ALA A 160 2.91 32.80 -37.12
C ALA A 160 2.82 32.56 -38.62
N HIS A 161 1.91 31.68 -39.03
CA HIS A 161 1.70 31.40 -40.46
C HIS A 161 0.27 30.91 -40.75
N ARG A 162 -0.17 31.12 -41.98
CA ARG A 162 -1.48 30.65 -42.47
C ARG A 162 -1.41 29.20 -42.92
N ILE A 163 -2.46 28.43 -42.61
CA ILE A 163 -2.62 27.03 -43.01
C ILE A 163 -3.99 26.85 -43.69
N PRO A 164 -4.10 26.17 -44.86
CA PRO A 164 -3.05 25.55 -45.68
C PRO A 164 -2.20 26.59 -46.44
N ALA A 165 -1.01 26.21 -46.92
CA ALA A 165 -0.07 27.14 -47.56
C ALA A 165 -0.63 27.82 -48.83
N VAL A 166 -1.51 27.13 -49.57
CA VAL A 166 -2.15 27.65 -50.78
C VAL A 166 -3.34 28.53 -50.43
N PRO A 167 -3.44 29.77 -50.97
CA PRO A 167 -4.61 30.62 -50.80
C PRO A 167 -5.87 30.00 -51.42
N PRO A 168 -7.04 30.12 -50.77
CA PRO A 168 -8.29 29.63 -51.31
C PRO A 168 -8.78 30.55 -52.45
N PRO A 169 -9.73 30.09 -53.28
CA PRO A 169 -10.31 30.91 -54.35
C PRO A 169 -10.92 32.21 -53.82
N PRO A 170 -10.94 33.29 -54.64
CA PRO A 170 -11.59 34.54 -54.27
C PRO A 170 -13.05 34.32 -53.87
N GLY A 171 -13.43 34.72 -52.65
CA GLY A 171 -14.78 34.54 -52.09
C GLY A 171 -14.96 33.34 -51.14
N ALA A 172 -13.94 32.49 -50.99
CA ALA A 172 -13.92 31.45 -49.96
C ALA A 172 -13.55 32.02 -48.57
N TYR A 173 -13.75 31.21 -47.52
CA TYR A 173 -13.45 31.61 -46.14
C TYR A 173 -11.95 31.90 -45.95
N PRO A 174 -11.58 32.96 -45.20
CA PRO A 174 -10.19 33.29 -44.93
C PRO A 174 -9.45 32.16 -44.21
N ARG A 175 -8.18 31.93 -44.58
CA ARG A 175 -7.37 30.87 -43.96
C ARG A 175 -7.11 31.13 -42.48
N PRO A 176 -7.17 30.11 -41.63
CA PRO A 176 -6.76 30.24 -40.25
C PRO A 176 -5.25 30.51 -40.16
N ILE A 177 -4.86 31.27 -39.14
CA ILE A 177 -3.47 31.48 -38.76
C ILE A 177 -3.17 30.57 -37.58
N THR A 178 -2.10 29.81 -37.67
CA THR A 178 -1.53 29.08 -36.55
C THR A 178 -0.38 29.91 -35.98
N VAL A 179 -0.45 30.15 -34.67
CA VAL A 179 0.48 30.95 -33.92
C VAL A 179 1.13 30.06 -32.88
N ASN A 180 2.46 30.08 -32.86
CA ASN A 180 3.26 29.52 -31.80
C ASN A 180 3.73 30.66 -30.91
N SER A 181 3.34 30.65 -29.65
CA SER A 181 3.60 31.77 -28.74
C SER A 181 4.34 31.36 -27.49
N GLU A 182 5.49 31.95 -27.23
CA GLU A 182 6.20 31.80 -25.97
C GLU A 182 5.45 32.58 -24.87
N ILE A 183 4.82 31.85 -23.95
CA ILE A 183 4.14 32.41 -22.78
C ILE A 183 5.08 32.24 -21.59
N ASP A 184 5.48 33.36 -20.99
CA ASP A 184 6.38 33.41 -19.85
C ASP A 184 5.78 32.71 -18.61
N GLU A 185 6.65 32.08 -17.82
CA GLU A 185 6.33 31.14 -16.75
C GLU A 185 5.44 31.77 -15.65
N LEU A 186 5.57 33.08 -15.44
CA LEU A 186 4.79 33.85 -14.46
C LEU A 186 3.27 33.91 -14.73
N GLN A 187 2.80 33.62 -15.95
CA GLN A 187 1.36 33.57 -16.26
C GLN A 187 0.81 32.13 -16.35
N ARG A 188 1.63 31.09 -16.29
CA ARG A 188 1.15 29.69 -16.24
C ARG A 188 0.31 29.41 -14.99
N GLN A 189 0.63 30.06 -13.87
CA GLN A 189 -0.17 30.02 -12.65
C GLN A 189 -1.54 30.72 -12.77
N ARG A 190 -1.75 31.53 -13.80
CA ARG A 190 -2.97 32.32 -14.04
C ARG A 190 -3.84 31.75 -15.16
N CYS A 191 -3.24 30.95 -16.05
CA CYS A 191 -3.92 30.19 -17.11
C CYS A 191 -4.30 28.75 -16.70
N SER A 192 -3.94 28.30 -15.50
CA SER A 192 -4.64 27.17 -14.88
C SER A 192 -6.12 27.54 -14.76
N PRO A 193 -7.06 26.74 -15.31
CA PRO A 193 -8.46 27.05 -15.11
C PRO A 193 -8.74 27.04 -13.60
N PRO A 194 -9.37 28.08 -13.03
CA PRO A 194 -10.00 27.93 -11.74
C PRO A 194 -10.95 26.75 -11.87
N ARG A 195 -10.84 25.77 -10.97
CA ARG A 195 -11.66 24.54 -10.99
C ARG A 195 -13.16 24.83 -11.00
N ASP A 196 -13.55 26.05 -10.64
CA ASP A 196 -14.90 26.57 -10.79
C ASP A 196 -14.83 27.99 -11.39
N THR A 197 -15.14 28.12 -12.67
CA THR A 197 -15.70 29.38 -13.18
C THR A 197 -16.85 29.05 -14.13
N GLN A 198 -18.07 29.13 -13.61
CA GLN A 198 -19.20 29.52 -14.42
C GLN A 198 -18.89 30.89 -15.04
N LYS A 199 -18.30 30.91 -16.23
CA LYS A 199 -18.27 32.11 -17.08
C LYS A 199 -19.18 31.83 -18.25
N GLY A 200 -20.33 32.50 -18.21
CA GLY A 200 -21.29 32.52 -19.31
C GLY A 200 -20.67 33.03 -20.61
N PRO A 201 -21.44 33.00 -21.72
CA PRO A 201 -20.98 33.45 -23.01
C PRO A 201 -20.47 34.89 -22.90
N LEU A 202 -19.33 35.20 -23.53
CA LEU A 202 -18.91 36.59 -23.72
C LEU A 202 -19.94 37.25 -24.66
N GLU A 203 -21.00 37.78 -24.07
CA GLU A 203 -22.03 38.55 -24.74
C GLU A 203 -21.47 39.94 -25.03
N ASN A 204 -20.85 40.08 -26.21
CA ASN A 204 -20.66 41.40 -26.80
C ASN A 204 -22.00 41.83 -27.37
N GLN A 205 -22.52 42.92 -26.81
CA GLN A 205 -23.77 43.56 -27.21
C GLN A 205 -23.85 43.72 -28.74
N GLY A 206 -24.86 43.09 -29.34
CA GLY A 206 -25.62 43.67 -30.45
C GLY A 206 -24.96 43.96 -31.80
N LYS A 207 -23.70 43.62 -32.06
CA LYS A 207 -23.12 43.70 -33.42
C LYS A 207 -22.30 42.45 -33.74
N ARG A 208 -22.86 41.60 -34.61
CA ARG A 208 -22.14 40.50 -35.27
C ARG A 208 -21.16 41.09 -36.29
N ASP A 209 -20.09 41.72 -35.80
CA ASP A 209 -18.98 42.12 -36.65
C ASP A 209 -18.22 40.86 -37.08
N LYS A 210 -18.24 40.60 -38.39
CA LYS A 210 -17.48 39.53 -39.05
C LYS A 210 -15.95 39.71 -38.93
N HIS A 211 -15.50 40.75 -38.21
CA HIS A 211 -14.14 41.25 -38.15
C HIS A 211 -13.39 40.92 -36.85
N ILE A 212 -13.99 40.20 -35.89
CA ILE A 212 -13.29 39.78 -34.68
C ILE A 212 -12.79 38.34 -34.85
N PRO A 213 -11.47 38.11 -34.91
CA PRO A 213 -10.90 36.76 -34.98
C PRO A 213 -11.33 35.93 -33.78
N ARG A 214 -11.84 34.72 -34.00
CA ARG A 214 -12.13 33.78 -32.92
C ARG A 214 -10.89 32.97 -32.60
N LEU A 215 -10.54 32.95 -31.32
CA LEU A 215 -9.54 32.04 -30.75
C LEU A 215 -10.18 30.65 -30.64
N HIS A 216 -9.71 29.70 -31.46
CA HIS A 216 -10.04 28.30 -31.28
C HIS A 216 -8.80 27.62 -30.71
N LYS A 217 -8.88 27.11 -29.48
CA LYS A 217 -7.88 26.15 -29.00
C LYS A 217 -7.96 24.94 -29.93
N SER A 218 -6.86 24.47 -30.48
CA SER A 218 -6.85 23.26 -31.33
C SER A 218 -7.13 22.02 -30.49
N SER A 219 -8.38 21.87 -30.02
CA SER A 219 -8.90 20.63 -29.49
C SER A 219 -9.48 19.87 -30.68
N THR A 220 -8.62 19.13 -31.37
CA THR A 220 -9.10 17.93 -32.06
C THR A 220 -9.07 16.82 -31.02
N GLU A 221 -10.27 16.49 -30.53
CA GLU A 221 -10.66 15.17 -30.03
C GLU A 221 -9.83 14.58 -28.88
N THR A 222 -10.28 14.84 -27.64
CA THR A 222 -10.56 13.80 -26.61
C THR A 222 -11.43 14.47 -25.52
N THR A 223 -12.63 14.90 -25.89
CA THR A 223 -13.70 15.26 -24.94
C THR A 223 -14.75 14.16 -24.81
N GLY A 224 -14.43 12.95 -25.28
CA GLY A 224 -15.18 11.73 -25.02
C GLY A 224 -14.24 10.70 -24.40
N SER A 225 -14.63 10.11 -23.28
CA SER A 225 -13.91 9.04 -22.57
C SER A 225 -12.68 9.47 -21.76
N ILE A 226 -12.89 10.10 -20.61
CA ILE A 226 -12.44 9.65 -19.27
C ILE A 226 -13.31 10.43 -18.26
N CYS A 227 -14.57 10.03 -18.14
CA CYS A 227 -15.42 10.43 -17.02
C CYS A 227 -16.42 9.29 -16.77
N HIS A 228 -15.86 8.12 -16.47
CA HIS A 228 -16.59 6.93 -16.00
C HIS A 228 -15.68 6.19 -15.01
N SER A 229 -15.26 6.87 -13.96
CA SER A 229 -14.93 6.18 -12.71
C SER A 229 -14.98 7.19 -11.58
N GLN A 230 -15.58 6.79 -10.47
CA GLN A 230 -15.84 7.57 -9.23
C GLN A 230 -17.20 8.26 -9.13
N LYS A 231 -18.26 7.45 -9.15
CA LYS A 231 -19.45 7.63 -8.29
C LYS A 231 -19.90 6.29 -7.69
N LYS A 232 -19.08 5.77 -6.78
CA LYS A 232 -19.45 4.94 -5.61
C LYS A 232 -18.34 5.29 -4.62
N THR A 233 -18.58 6.06 -3.57
CA THR A 233 -19.14 5.55 -2.32
C THR A 233 -19.48 6.76 -1.45
N LEU A 234 -20.76 6.96 -1.13
CA LEU A 234 -21.16 7.69 0.08
C LEU A 234 -22.56 7.24 0.48
N ILE A 235 -22.62 6.03 1.05
CA ILE A 235 -23.68 5.61 1.98
C ILE A 235 -22.96 4.86 3.09
N GLN A 236 -22.73 5.54 4.20
CA GLN A 236 -22.99 5.07 5.56
C GLN A 236 -22.89 6.28 6.50
#